data_AF-A0A1B6YLP1-F1
#
_entry.id   AF-A0A1B6YLP1-F1
#
_cell.length_a   1.000
_cell.length_b   1.000
_cell.length_c   1.000
_cell.angle_alpha   90.00
_cell.angle_beta   90.00
_cell.angle_gamma   90.00
#
_symmetry.space_group_name_H-M   'P 1'
#
loop_
_entity.id
_entity.type
_entity.pdbx_description
1 polymer ?
#
loop_
_entity_poly.entity_id
_entity_poly.type
_entity_poly.pdbx_seq_one_letter_code
_entity_poly.pdbx_strand_id
1 'polypeptide(L)'
;MPLFDILPLLAGLAAVTFMLTHALRQRPLGPDAWIGAALLSAGFAGWSLYAILTGGPFGFWAEHTRNAWGVQIWFDLLLAGCCALVFIVPDARRLGMRPLPWVVLVICSGAIGLLAMLARMLYLKGRTQAADRV
;
A
#
# COMPACT_ATOMS: atom_id res chain seq x y z
N MET A 1 -20.59 8.84 -16.61
CA MET A 1 -20.25 7.60 -15.88
C MET A 1 -20.36 7.91 -14.39
N PRO A 2 -21.05 7.09 -13.58
CA PRO A 2 -21.12 7.29 -12.15
C PRO A 2 -19.72 7.13 -11.52
N LEU A 3 -19.50 7.77 -10.36
CA LEU A 3 -18.21 7.81 -9.67
C LEU A 3 -17.59 6.41 -9.48
N PHE A 4 -18.40 5.43 -9.09
CA PHE A 4 -17.98 4.06 -8.82
C PHE A 4 -17.54 3.27 -10.07
N ASP A 5 -17.89 3.72 -11.27
CA ASP A 5 -17.39 3.13 -12.53
C ASP A 5 -16.08 3.79 -12.97
N ILE A 6 -15.90 5.07 -12.63
CA ILE A 6 -14.71 5.85 -13.04
C ILE A 6 -13.53 5.56 -12.14
N LEU A 7 -13.73 5.51 -10.82
CA LEU A 7 -12.63 5.37 -9.85
C LEU A 7 -11.75 4.13 -10.08
N PRO A 8 -12.32 2.92 -10.32
CA PRO A 8 -11.50 1.74 -10.59
C PRO A 8 -10.68 1.87 -11.88
N LEU A 9 -11.24 2.49 -12.92
CA LEU A 9 -10.53 2.70 -14.19
C LEU A 9 -9.35 3.66 -14.01
N LEU A 10 -9.56 4.78 -13.31
CA LEU A 10 -8.49 5.73 -13.02
C LEU A 10 -7.40 5.12 -12.14
N ALA A 11 -7.79 4.40 -11.08
CA ALA A 11 -6.86 3.70 -10.20
C ALA A 11 -6.06 2.62 -10.95
N GLY A 12 -6.73 1.83 -11.79
CA GLY A 12 -6.10 0.82 -12.63
C GLY A 12 -5.11 1.41 -13.63
N LEU A 13 -5.49 2.48 -14.33
CA LEU A 13 -4.59 3.17 -15.25
C LEU A 13 -3.38 3.75 -14.54
N ALA A 14 -3.56 4.38 -13.37
CA ALA A 14 -2.47 4.90 -12.56
C ALA A 14 -1.52 3.79 -12.10
N ALA A 15 -2.07 2.66 -11.63
CA ALA A 15 -1.29 1.51 -11.19
C ALA A 15 -0.49 0.89 -12.35
N VAL A 16 -1.12 0.64 -13.50
CA VAL A 16 -0.44 0.12 -14.70
C VAL A 16 0.67 1.06 -15.15
N THR A 17 0.38 2.36 -15.20
CA THR A 17 1.38 3.36 -15.59
C THR A 17 2.56 3.37 -14.62
N PHE A 18 2.31 3.34 -13.31
CA PHE A 18 3.35 3.26 -12.29
C PHE A 18 4.18 1.97 -12.42
N MET A 19 3.54 0.81 -12.56
CA MET A 19 4.21 -0.49 -12.70
C MET A 19 5.10 -0.53 -13.95
N LEU A 20 4.56 -0.13 -15.10
CA LEU A 20 5.31 -0.11 -16.36
C LEU A 20 6.48 0.87 -16.30
N THR A 21 6.25 2.09 -15.83
CA THR A 21 7.32 3.09 -15.73
C THR A 21 8.41 2.67 -14.76
N HIS A 22 8.06 2.09 -13.61
CA HIS A 22 9.03 1.60 -12.63
C HIS A 22 9.82 0.38 -13.16
N ALA A 23 9.15 -0.57 -13.81
CA ALA A 23 9.79 -1.74 -14.41
C ALA A 23 10.73 -1.36 -15.56
N LEU A 24 10.35 -0.39 -16.39
CA LEU A 24 11.12 0.01 -17.57
C LEU A 24 12.26 0.99 -17.24
N ARG A 25 12.10 1.87 -16.24
CA ARG A 25 13.08 2.94 -16.00
C ARG A 25 14.26 2.53 -15.13
N GLN A 26 14.21 1.41 -14.40
CA GLN A 26 15.28 0.90 -13.50
C GLN A 26 16.01 1.97 -12.67
N ARG A 27 15.37 3.11 -12.39
CA ARG A 27 15.96 4.19 -11.61
C ARG A 27 15.73 3.90 -10.14
N PRO A 28 16.73 4.06 -9.27
CA PRO A 28 16.52 3.99 -7.84
C PRO A 28 15.48 5.05 -7.44
N LEU A 29 14.64 4.70 -6.47
CA LEU A 29 13.73 5.66 -5.85
C LEU A 29 14.55 6.80 -5.22
N GLY A 30 14.08 8.04 -5.41
CA GLY A 30 14.70 9.22 -4.81
C GLY A 30 14.57 9.23 -3.28
N PRO A 31 15.33 10.11 -2.59
CA PRO A 31 15.31 10.22 -1.13
C PRO A 31 13.92 10.55 -0.57
N ASP A 32 13.07 11.22 -1.35
CA ASP A 32 11.73 11.66 -0.95
C ASP A 32 10.61 10.69 -1.37
N ALA A 33 10.94 9.49 -1.87
CA ALA A 33 9.94 8.51 -2.30
C ALA A 33 8.98 8.07 -1.19
N TRP A 34 9.37 8.26 0.08
CA TRP A 34 8.51 8.03 1.23
C TRP A 34 7.25 8.91 1.25
N ILE A 35 7.31 10.13 0.68
CA ILE A 35 6.19 11.06 0.63
C ILE A 35 5.04 10.47 -0.18
N GLY A 36 5.35 9.87 -1.33
CA GLY A 36 4.33 9.22 -2.18
C GLY A 36 3.61 8.10 -1.43
N ALA A 37 4.36 7.22 -0.75
CA ALA A 37 3.77 6.14 0.05
C ALA A 37 2.92 6.69 1.22
N ALA A 38 3.37 7.75 1.90
CA ALA A 38 2.64 8.38 2.99
C ALA A 38 1.32 9.02 2.51
N LEU A 39 1.36 9.75 1.39
CA LEU A 39 0.17 10.36 0.80
C LEU A 39 -0.85 9.32 0.34
N LEU A 40 -0.39 8.24 -0.30
CA LEU A 40 -1.26 7.12 -0.68
C LEU A 40 -1.88 6.44 0.54
N SER A 41 -1.11 6.22 1.61
CA SER A 41 -1.62 5.68 2.87
C SER A 41 -2.71 6.58 3.47
N ALA A 42 -2.47 7.89 3.55
CA ALA A 42 -3.40 8.84 4.13
C ALA A 42 -4.67 9.01 3.26
N GLY A 43 -4.50 9.12 1.94
CA GLY A 43 -5.61 9.21 1.00
C GLY A 43 -6.50 7.97 1.03
N PHE A 44 -5.90 6.77 1.03
CA PHE A 44 -6.65 5.53 1.11
C PHE A 44 -7.31 5.33 2.49
N ALA A 45 -6.68 5.78 3.58
CA ALA A 45 -7.33 5.81 4.89
C ALA A 45 -8.57 6.73 4.90
N GLY A 46 -8.50 7.89 4.25
CA GLY A 46 -9.64 8.80 4.08
C GLY A 46 -10.79 8.15 3.30
N TRP A 47 -10.48 7.47 2.20
CA TRP A 47 -11.47 6.70 1.44
C TRP A 47 -12.08 5.56 2.24
N SER A 48 -11.26 4.78 2.96
CA SER A 48 -11.72 3.70 3.82
C SER A 48 -12.61 4.19 4.96
N LEU A 49 -12.31 5.36 5.54
CA LEU A 49 -13.18 5.99 6.53
C LEU A 49 -14.54 6.34 5.92
N TYR A 50 -14.57 6.94 4.73
CA TYR A 50 -15.82 7.22 4.01
C TYR A 50 -16.62 5.94 3.74
N ALA A 51 -15.96 4.86 3.30
CA ALA A 51 -16.60 3.56 3.07
C ALA A 51 -17.18 2.96 4.37
N ILE A 52 -16.47 3.08 5.49
CA ILE A 52 -16.96 2.62 6.80
C ILE A 52 -18.18 3.45 7.25
N LEU A 53 -18.14 4.77 7.07
CA LEU A 53 -19.24 5.64 7.48
C LEU A 53 -20.52 5.43 6.65
N THR A 54 -20.39 4.96 5.41
CA THR A 54 -21.52 4.79 4.48
C THR A 54 -22.00 3.35 4.33
N GLY A 55 -21.10 2.37 4.39
CA GLY A 55 -21.38 0.93 4.25
C GLY A 55 -21.25 0.13 5.55
N GLY A 56 -20.87 0.79 6.65
CA GLY A 56 -20.62 0.14 7.94
C GLY A 56 -19.22 -0.50 8.04
N PRO A 57 -18.75 -0.84 9.26
CA PRO A 57 -17.40 -1.35 9.48
C PRO A 57 -17.12 -2.73 8.85
N PHE A 58 -18.17 -3.48 8.52
CA PHE A 58 -18.08 -4.82 7.90
C PHE A 58 -18.65 -4.87 6.47
N GLY A 59 -18.97 -3.73 5.85
CA GLY A 59 -19.54 -3.69 4.50
C GLY A 59 -18.68 -4.40 3.46
N PHE A 60 -17.36 -4.35 3.61
CA PHE A 60 -16.42 -5.04 2.72
C PHE A 60 -16.61 -6.57 2.72
N TRP A 61 -17.03 -7.18 3.83
CA TRP A 61 -17.14 -8.65 3.91
C TRP A 61 -18.23 -9.20 2.99
N ALA A 62 -19.35 -8.48 2.88
CA ALA A 62 -20.42 -8.82 1.95
C ALA A 62 -19.93 -8.76 0.50
N GLU A 63 -19.11 -7.76 0.14
CA GLU A 63 -18.55 -7.64 -1.21
C GLU A 63 -17.59 -8.80 -1.56
N HIS A 64 -16.74 -9.21 -0.63
CA HIS A 64 -15.79 -10.31 -0.86
C HIS A 64 -16.47 -11.68 -0.97
N THR A 65 -17.65 -11.87 -0.35
CA THR A 65 -18.34 -13.16 -0.35
C THR A 65 -19.50 -13.25 -1.34
N ARG A 66 -19.77 -12.17 -2.09
CA ARG A 66 -20.91 -12.07 -3.01
C ARG A 66 -20.89 -13.08 -4.15
N ASN A 67 -19.70 -13.39 -4.68
CA ASN A 67 -19.51 -14.32 -5.81
C ASN A 67 -18.03 -14.71 -5.93
N ALA A 68 -17.71 -15.56 -6.92
CA ALA A 68 -16.35 -16.02 -7.19
C ALA A 68 -15.36 -14.87 -7.47
N TRP A 69 -15.78 -13.80 -8.16
CA TRP A 69 -14.92 -12.63 -8.39
C TRP A 69 -14.59 -11.89 -7.10
N GLY A 70 -15.57 -11.74 -6.20
CA GLY A 70 -15.33 -11.13 -4.88
C GLY A 70 -14.29 -11.90 -4.06
N VAL A 71 -14.39 -13.23 -4.05
CA VAL A 71 -13.44 -14.11 -3.34
C VAL A 71 -12.07 -14.09 -4.02
N GLN A 72 -12.03 -14.08 -5.35
CA GLN A 72 -10.77 -13.97 -6.09
C GLN A 72 -10.04 -12.66 -5.76
N ILE A 73 -10.74 -11.52 -5.78
CA ILE A 73 -10.16 -10.21 -5.41
C ILE A 73 -9.60 -10.25 -3.98
N TRP A 74 -10.31 -10.91 -3.05
CA TRP A 74 -9.83 -11.08 -1.69
C TRP A 74 -8.48 -11.83 -1.64
N PHE A 75 -8.38 -12.95 -2.34
CA PHE A 75 -7.15 -13.72 -2.40
C PHE A 75 -6.01 -12.94 -3.06
N ASP A 76 -6.28 -12.23 -4.15
CA ASP A 76 -5.27 -11.41 -4.83
C ASP A 76 -4.67 -10.37 -3.88
N LEU A 77 -5.49 -9.70 -3.08
CA LEU A 77 -5.04 -8.70 -2.10
C LEU A 77 -4.21 -9.33 -0.97
N LEU A 78 -4.63 -10.48 -0.43
CA LEU A 78 -3.88 -11.20 0.61
C LEU A 78 -2.52 -11.67 0.10
N LEU A 79 -2.48 -12.28 -1.09
CA LEU A 79 -1.25 -12.77 -1.71
C LEU A 79 -0.30 -11.62 -2.03
N ALA A 80 -0.80 -10.53 -2.61
CA ALA A 80 0.01 -9.33 -2.88
C ALA A 80 0.60 -8.74 -1.59
N GLY A 81 -0.20 -8.66 -0.51
CA GLY A 81 0.27 -8.22 0.80
C GLY A 81 1.36 -9.12 1.38
N CYS A 82 1.18 -10.44 1.32
CA CYS A 82 2.20 -11.42 1.72
C CYS A 82 3.50 -11.25 0.93
N CYS A 83 3.41 -11.16 -0.41
CA CYS A 83 4.56 -10.91 -1.26
C CYS A 83 5.28 -9.61 -0.90
N ALA A 84 4.55 -8.52 -0.66
CA ALA A 84 5.14 -7.25 -0.25
C ALA A 84 5.90 -7.38 1.09
N LEU A 85 5.31 -8.07 2.08
CA LEU A 85 5.95 -8.29 3.38
C LEU A 85 7.23 -9.14 3.29
N VAL A 86 7.31 -10.11 2.37
CA VAL A 86 8.54 -10.90 2.12
C VAL A 86 9.72 -9.99 1.79
N PHE A 87 9.50 -8.91 1.04
CA PHE A 87 10.57 -7.98 0.66
C PHE A 87 10.75 -6.82 1.67
N ILE A 88 9.66 -6.27 2.19
CA ILE A 88 9.72 -5.11 3.09
C ILE A 88 10.28 -5.48 4.46
N VAL A 89 9.93 -6.63 5.03
CA VAL A 89 10.31 -6.98 6.42
C VAL A 89 11.82 -7.08 6.62
N PRO A 90 12.60 -7.78 5.77
CA PRO A 90 14.06 -7.85 5.91
C PRO A 90 14.73 -6.47 5.83
N ASP A 91 14.29 -5.62 4.89
CA ASP A 91 14.86 -4.29 4.69
C ASP A 91 14.49 -3.33 5.83
N ALA A 92 13.24 -3.40 6.32
CA ALA A 92 12.82 -2.67 7.50
C ALA A 92 13.66 -3.04 8.74
N ARG A 93 13.97 -4.33 8.95
CA ARG A 93 14.85 -4.78 10.03
C ARG A 93 16.26 -4.20 9.91
N ARG A 94 16.84 -4.21 8.70
CA ARG A 94 18.17 -3.64 8.43
C ARG A 94 18.24 -2.15 8.75
N LEU A 95 17.13 -1.43 8.60
CA LEU A 95 16.99 -0.01 8.94
C LEU A 95 16.62 0.24 10.41
N GLY A 96 16.65 -0.79 11.27
CA GLY A 96 16.37 -0.67 12.70
C GLY A 96 14.87 -0.60 13.05
N MET A 97 13.97 -0.85 12.10
CA MET A 97 12.54 -0.94 12.41
C MET A 97 12.23 -2.25 13.15
N ARG A 98 11.33 -2.19 14.13
CA ARG A 98 10.69 -3.38 14.74
C ARG A 98 9.49 -3.77 13.87
N PRO A 99 9.51 -4.86 13.08
CA PRO A 99 8.45 -5.09 12.09
C PRO A 99 7.10 -5.49 12.69
N LEU A 100 7.07 -6.12 13.87
CA LEU A 100 5.86 -6.72 14.42
C LEU A 100 4.69 -5.71 14.58
N PRO A 101 4.87 -4.52 15.18
CA PRO A 101 3.80 -3.50 15.22
C PRO A 101 3.28 -3.10 13.84
N TRP A 102 4.17 -3.03 12.84
CA TRP A 102 3.79 -2.67 11.47
C TRP A 102 3.01 -3.80 10.79
N VAL A 103 3.41 -5.05 10.97
CA VAL A 103 2.68 -6.21 10.44
C VAL A 103 1.30 -6.31 11.08
N VAL A 104 1.17 -6.05 12.38
CA VAL A 104 -0.15 -5.98 13.04
C VAL A 104 -1.00 -4.88 12.40
N LEU A 105 -0.43 -3.68 12.17
CA LEU A 105 -1.14 -2.61 11.48
C LEU A 105 -1.59 -3.03 10.07
N VAL A 106 -0.74 -3.73 9.31
CA VAL A 106 -1.07 -4.27 7.97
C VAL A 106 -2.21 -5.27 8.06
N ILE A 107 -2.19 -6.20 9.01
CA ILE A 107 -3.26 -7.19 9.18
C ILE A 107 -4.59 -6.49 9.49
N CYS A 108 -4.57 -5.46 10.34
CA CYS A 108 -5.77 -4.75 10.75
C CYS A 108 -6.32 -3.77 9.70
N SER A 109 -5.49 -3.28 8.76
CA SER A 109 -5.87 -2.17 7.86
C SER A 109 -5.53 -2.39 6.38
N GLY A 110 -4.98 -3.55 6.03
CA GLY A 110 -4.58 -3.91 4.68
C GLY A 110 -3.51 -2.96 4.12
N ALA A 111 -3.78 -2.45 2.91
CA ALA A 111 -2.84 -1.59 2.17
C ALA A 111 -2.51 -0.28 2.91
N ILE A 112 -3.38 0.22 3.80
CA ILE A 112 -3.09 1.42 4.60
C ILE A 112 -1.84 1.17 5.46
N GLY A 113 -1.86 0.13 6.29
CA GLY A 113 -0.72 -0.24 7.13
C GLY A 113 0.53 -0.59 6.32
N LEU A 114 0.34 -1.24 5.16
CA LEU A 114 1.45 -1.61 4.28
C LEU A 114 2.15 -0.38 3.69
N LEU A 115 1.38 0.60 3.20
CA LEU A 115 1.91 1.86 2.68
C LEU A 115 2.53 2.71 3.77
N ALA A 116 1.95 2.73 4.98
CA ALA A 116 2.54 3.41 6.13
C ALA A 116 3.90 2.79 6.53
N MET A 117 3.99 1.45 6.55
CA MET A 117 5.24 0.74 6.80
C MET A 117 6.28 1.03 5.72
N LEU A 118 5.89 0.97 4.44
CA LEU A 118 6.74 1.30 3.30
C LEU A 118 7.25 2.75 3.38
N ALA A 119 6.38 3.71 3.69
CA ALA A 119 6.76 5.11 3.87
C ALA A 119 7.82 5.26 4.96
N ARG A 120 7.62 4.63 6.12
CA ARG A 120 8.62 4.68 7.21
C ARG A 120 9.95 4.06 6.78
N MET A 121 9.92 2.93 6.09
CA MET A 121 11.12 2.25 5.59
C MET A 121 11.88 3.14 4.60
N LEU A 122 11.19 3.72 3.62
CA LEU A 122 11.79 4.62 2.63
C LEU A 122 12.36 5.89 3.26
N TYR A 123 11.68 6.45 4.27
CA TYR A 123 12.16 7.63 5.00
C TYR A 123 13.50 7.35 5.69
N LEU A 124 13.60 6.21 6.39
CA LEU A 124 14.85 5.81 7.06
C LEU A 124 15.96 5.55 6.04
N LYS A 125 15.64 4.86 4.93
CA LYS A 125 16.59 4.59 3.85
C LYS A 125 17.15 5.87 3.25
N GLY A 126 16.29 6.85 2.95
CA GLY A 126 16.70 8.16 2.42
C GLY A 126 17.58 8.94 3.40
N ARG A 127 17.31 8.86 4.71
CA ARG A 127 18.13 9.51 5.74
C ARG A 127 19.52 8.90 5.87
N THR A 128 19.64 7.58 5.84
CA THR A 128 20.96 6.91 5.87
C THR A 128 21.79 7.30 4.65
N GLN A 129 21.20 7.27 3.46
CA GLN A 129 21.88 7.68 2.22
C GLN A 129 22.32 9.15 2.21
N ALA A 130 21.58 10.04 2.87
CA ALA A 130 21.97 11.44 3.01
C ALA A 130 23.15 11.60 3.99
N ALA A 131 23.19 10.82 5.07
CA ALA A 131 24.27 10.84 6.04
C ALA A 131 25.60 10.31 5.45
N ASP A 132 25.56 9.29 4.59
CA ASP A 132 26.75 8.73 3.93
C ASP A 132 27.37 9.66 2.86
N ARG A 133 26.70 10.76 2.51
CA ARG A 133 27.15 11.74 1.49
C ARG A 133 27.83 12.98 2.07
N VAL A 134 27.82 13.13 3.40
CA VAL A 134 28.44 14.25 4.15
C VAL A 134 29.77 13.80 4.71
#